data_AF-A0A015KJW4-F1
#
_entry.id   AF-A0A015KJW4-F1
#
_cell.length_a   1.000
_cell.length_b   1.000
_cell.length_c   1.000
_cell.angle_alpha   90.00
_cell.angle_beta   90.00
_cell.angle_gamma   90.00
#
_symmetry.space_group_name_H-M   'P 1'
#
loop_
_entity.id
_entity.type
_entity.pdbx_description
1 polymer ?
#
loop_
_entity_poly.entity_id
_entity_poly.type
_entity_poly.pdbx_seq_one_letter_code
_entity_poly.pdbx_strand_id
1 'polypeptide(L)' 'MGGNSKLLIALERGIGVHHSGLPKKYLSAVEILFRRRHLRVIIATGSLALDKCPEDREEEDLTL' A
#
# COMPACT_ATOMS: atom_id res chain seq x y z
N MET A 1 -21.63 -5.04 13.55
CA MET A 1 -20.41 -5.71 13.05
C MET A 1 -20.20 -5.27 11.61
N GLY A 2 -19.18 -4.44 11.40
CA GLY A 2 -19.00 -3.65 10.18
C GLY A 2 -18.81 -4.50 8.93
N GLY A 3 -19.49 -4.11 7.85
CA GLY A 3 -19.22 -4.57 6.50
C GLY A 3 -17.84 -4.09 6.07
N ASN A 4 -16.80 -4.81 6.47
CA ASN A 4 -15.43 -4.50 6.10
C ASN A 4 -15.26 -4.83 4.62
N SER A 5 -15.21 -3.79 3.79
CA SER A 5 -14.87 -3.88 2.36
C SER A 5 -13.57 -4.68 2.24
N LYS A 6 -13.56 -5.78 1.46
CA LYS A 6 -12.42 -6.71 1.32
C LYS A 6 -11.08 -6.00 1.05
N LEU A 7 -11.13 -4.83 0.40
CA LEU A 7 -9.98 -3.96 0.12
C LEU A 7 -9.38 -3.30 1.36
N LEU A 8 -10.18 -2.96 2.37
CA LEU A 8 -9.70 -2.40 3.63
C LEU A 8 -9.00 -3.48 4.48
N ILE A 9 -9.58 -4.68 4.53
CA ILE A 9 -8.93 -5.85 5.18
C ILE A 9 -7.61 -6.18 4.46
N ALA A 10 -7.58 -6.08 3.14
CA ALA A 10 -6.35 -6.28 2.37
C ALA A 10 -5.28 -5.24 2.75
N LEU A 11 -5.65 -3.96 2.91
CA LEU A 11 -4.71 -2.92 3.34
C LEU A 11 -4.10 -3.21 4.72
N GLU A 12 -4.90 -3.67 5.67
CA GLU A 12 -4.42 -4.05 7.02
C GLU A 12 -3.44 -5.23 6.98
N ARG A 13 -3.57 -6.12 5.98
CA ARG A 13 -2.63 -7.22 5.74
C ARG A 13 -1.39 -6.80 4.95
N GLY A 14 -1.28 -5.52 4.57
CA GLY A 14 -0.18 -5.01 3.77
C GLY A 14 -0.34 -5.22 2.26
N ILE A 15 -1.57 -5.40 1.77
CA ILE A 15 -1.90 -5.61 0.36
C ILE A 15 -2.75 -4.44 -0.17
N GLY A 16 -2.20 -3.67 -1.10
CA GLY A 16 -2.88 -2.54 -1.74
C GLY A 16 -3.31 -2.83 -3.19
N VAL A 17 -4.37 -2.15 -3.64
CA VAL A 17 -4.77 -2.16 -5.06
C VAL A 17 -4.76 -0.72 -5.59
N HIS A 18 -4.09 -0.47 -6.71
CA HIS A 18 -4.04 0.85 -7.32
C HIS A 18 -4.68 0.80 -8.71
N HIS A 19 -6.00 0.96 -8.75
CA HIS A 19 -6.82 0.93 -9.95
C HIS A 19 -7.60 2.24 -10.09
N SER A 20 -7.64 2.84 -11.28
CA SER A 20 -8.29 4.16 -11.53
C SER A 20 -9.79 4.17 -11.22
N GLY A 21 -10.44 3.00 -11.27
CA GLY A 21 -11.84 2.81 -10.86
C GLY A 21 -12.09 2.72 -9.36
N LEU A 22 -11.06 2.83 -8.51
CA LEU A 22 -11.22 2.85 -7.05
C LEU A 22 -11.39 4.28 -6.53
N PRO A 23 -12.10 4.47 -5.40
CA PRO A 23 -12.33 5.80 -4.85
C PRO A 23 -11.00 6.49 -4.55
N LYS A 24 -10.90 7.79 -4.90
CA LYS A 24 -9.69 8.61 -4.71
C LYS A 24 -9.14 8.53 -3.28
N LYS A 25 -10.02 8.48 -2.28
CA LYS A 25 -9.64 8.32 -0.86
C LYS A 25 -8.86 7.02 -0.59
N TYR A 26 -9.26 5.93 -1.25
CA TYR A 26 -8.55 4.65 -1.15
C TYR A 26 -7.19 4.72 -1.85
N LEU A 27 -7.14 5.31 -3.05
CA LEU A 27 -5.88 5.51 -3.79
C LEU A 27 -4.87 6.34 -2.99
N SER A 28 -5.30 7.48 -2.42
CA SER A 28 -4.43 8.29 -1.55
C SER A 28 -3.95 7.53 -0.31
N ALA A 29 -4.79 6.67 0.27
CA ALA A 29 -4.38 5.82 1.40
C ALA A 29 -3.32 4.79 0.97
N VAL A 30 -3.51 4.14 -0.18
CA VAL A 30 -2.54 3.19 -0.77
C VAL A 30 -1.19 3.89 -1.01
N GLU A 31 -1.17 5.09 -1.58
CA GLU A 31 0.05 5.85 -1.83
C GLU A 31 0.79 6.25 -0.54
N ILE A 32 0.05 6.67 0.49
CA ILE A 32 0.65 7.02 1.79
C ILE A 32 1.23 5.77 2.45
N LEU A 33 0.47 4.67 2.48
CA LEU A 33 0.92 3.42 3.10
C LEU A 33 2.08 2.78 2.35
N PHE A 34 2.13 2.92 1.02
CA PHE A 34 3.26 2.48 0.22
C PHE A 34 4.53 3.29 0.52
N ARG A 35 4.44 4.62 0.53
CA ARG A 35 5.58 5.50 0.87
C ARG A 35 6.11 5.27 2.28
N ARG A 36 5.24 4.87 3.21
CA ARG A 36 5.61 4.48 4.57
C ARG A 36 6.08 3.02 4.69
N ARG A 37 6.20 2.28 3.58
CA ARG A 37 6.52 0.84 3.52
C ARG A 37 5.61 -0.07 4.39
N HIS A 38 4.36 0.33 4.60
CA HIS A 38 3.37 -0.48 5.32
C HIS A 38 2.69 -1.50 4.39
N LEU A 39 2.69 -1.26 3.08
CA LEU A 39 2.24 -2.23 2.08
C LEU A 39 3.43 -3.05 1.59
N ARG A 40 3.34 -4.37 1.71
CA ARG A 40 4.33 -5.32 1.19
C ARG A 40 4.12 -5.59 -0.29
N VAL A 41 2.87 -5.59 -0.73
CA VAL A 41 2.48 -5.92 -2.11
C VAL A 41 1.43 -4.92 -2.58
N ILE A 42 1.60 -4.39 -3.79
CA ILE A 42 0.59 -3.56 -4.46
C ILE A 42 0.31 -4.13 -5.84
N ILE A 43 -0.98 -4.24 -6.18
CA ILE A 43 -1.44 -4.65 -7.51
C ILE A 43 -2.00 -3.42 -8.23
N ALA A 44 -1.45 -3.09 -9.38
CA ALA A 44 -1.89 -1.95 -10.19
C ALA A 44 -2.22 -2.36 -11.63
N THR A 45 -3.16 -1.64 -12.25
CA THR A 45 -3.53 -1.85 -13.66
C THR A 45 -3.17 -0.60 -14.46
N GLY A 46 -1.95 -0.56 -14.99
CA GLY A 46 -1.32 0.58 -15.68
C GLY A 46 0.12 0.80 -15.20
N SER A 47 0.93 1.58 -15.95
CA SER A 47 2.32 1.91 -15.62
C SER A 47 2.39 2.67 -14.29
N LEU A 48 2.47 1.93 -13.20
CA LEU A 48 2.59 2.48 -11.86
C LEU A 48 4.04 2.97 -11.69
N ALA A 49 4.29 4.23 -12.06
CA ALA A 49 5.52 4.94 -11.71
C ALA A 49 5.51 5.32 -10.21
N LEU A 50 5.19 4.36 -9.34
CA LEU A 50 5.42 4.51 -7.91
C LEU A 50 6.92 4.36 -7.70
N ASP A 51 7.56 5.53 -7.74
CA ASP A 51 8.96 5.83 -7.49
C ASP A 51 9.59 4.80 -6.54
N LYS A 52 10.47 3.99 -7.14
CA LYS A 52 11.32 2.93 -6.57
C LYS A 52 10.60 2.00 -5.59
N CYS A 53 10.39 0.75 -6.03
CA CYS A 53 10.45 -0.38 -5.10
C CYS A 53 11.73 -0.17 -4.30
N PRO A 54 11.64 0.09 -2.99
CA PRO A 54 12.80 0.53 -2.29
C PRO A 54 13.66 -0.71 -2.04
N GLU A 55 14.56 -0.93 -3.00
CA GLU A 55 15.63 -1.91 -2.98
C GLU A 55 16.32 -1.77 -1.62
N ASP A 56 16.47 -2.93 -0.97
CA ASP A 56 17.26 -3.18 0.23
C ASP A 56 17.14 -2.14 1.37
N ARG A 57 16.48 -2.57 2.45
CA ARG A 57 16.80 -2.02 3.76
C ARG A 57 18.04 -2.72 4.28
N GLU A 58 19.10 -1.94 4.48
CA GLU A 58 19.90 -2.10 5.68
C GLU A 58 18.98 -1.89 6.89
N GLU A 59 19.07 -2.82 7.82
CA GLU A 59 18.38 -2.88 9.09
C GLU A 59 18.94 -1.78 10.01
N GLU A 60 18.41 -0.56 9.93
CA GLU A 60 18.61 0.42 11.00
C GLU A 60 17.55 0.17 12.09
N ASP A 61 17.95 -0.75 12.98
CA ASP A 61 18.04 -0.54 14.42
C ASP A 61 17.10 0.51 14.98
N LEU A 62 16.02 0.08 15.63
CA LEU A 62 15.51 0.73 16.83
C LEU A 62 14.81 -0.35 17.69
N THR A 63 15.62 -1.21 18.29
CA THR A 63 15.47 -1.45 19.71
C THR A 63 15.89 -0.19 20.46
N LEU A 64 14.92 0.51 21.04
CA LEU A 64 15.04 1.22 22.31
C LEU A 64 13.65 1.36 22.92
#